data_AF-A0A8E5HL24-F1
#
_entry.id   AF-A0A8E5HL24-F1
#
_cell.length_a   1.000
_cell.length_b   1.000
_cell.length_c   1.000
_cell.angle_alpha   90.00
_cell.angle_beta   90.00
_cell.angle_gamma   90.00
#
_symmetry.space_group_name_H-M   'P 1'
#
loop_
_entity.id
_entity.type
_entity.pdbx_description
1 polymer ?
#
loop_
_entity_poly.entity_id
_entity_poly.type
_entity_poly.pdbx_seq_one_letter_code
_entity_poly.pdbx_strand_id
1 'polypeptide(L)'
;MPPRKRADDAADDATGEPRPKRRSFRQAAAAAAAAAQAKGAGEDEEPKRPGKARRKDAKPAQTQTPATAATPLTSKTSTCAPRDAARRVSEDADADAIPTTNPEAPRHQGEWYWLMKAEPESRLENGVDVRFSIDDLRAKTRPEGWDGIRAYAARNHMRNMNAGDKAFFYHSNCKEPGIVGIMEIVKEFSEDASARRPGTPYYDPSSTKENPRWSLVHVEFRKKFAVPIPLKELRELGKPGGPLENMQMLKQSRLSVSRVSGQEWEALCRIADEKAAERGLKHETG
;
A
#
# COMPACT_ATOMS: atom_id res chain seq x y z
N MET A 1 -46.56 -15.14 -65.89
CA MET A 1 -45.56 -15.27 -66.97
C MET A 1 -44.98 -13.88 -67.29
N PRO A 2 -43.76 -13.78 -67.85
CA PRO A 2 -43.05 -12.52 -68.12
C PRO A 2 -43.42 -11.90 -69.50
N PRO A 3 -43.11 -10.62 -69.75
CA PRO A 3 -41.83 -10.14 -70.36
C PRO A 3 -41.15 -9.05 -69.46
N ARG A 4 -40.01 -8.36 -69.74
CA ARG A 4 -38.79 -8.39 -70.61
C ARG A 4 -37.74 -7.51 -69.85
N LYS A 5 -36.39 -7.65 -69.91
CA LYS A 5 -35.38 -7.30 -70.97
C LYS A 5 -35.48 -5.84 -71.46
N ARG A 6 -34.38 -5.06 -71.61
CA ARG A 6 -32.93 -5.36 -71.75
C ARG A 6 -32.06 -4.10 -71.38
N ALA A 7 -30.84 -4.23 -70.83
CA ALA A 7 -29.51 -4.03 -71.48
C ALA A 7 -29.10 -2.57 -71.83
N ASP A 8 -27.81 -2.16 -71.83
CA ASP A 8 -26.53 -2.70 -71.29
C ASP A 8 -25.48 -1.53 -71.24
N ASP A 9 -24.17 -1.83 -71.21
CA ASP A 9 -22.96 -0.96 -71.18
C ASP A 9 -22.60 -0.33 -69.81
N ALA A 10 -21.47 -0.61 -69.13
CA ALA A 10 -20.04 -0.78 -69.47
C ALA A 10 -19.26 0.56 -69.52
N ALA A 11 -18.08 0.75 -68.92
CA ALA A 11 -17.28 -0.03 -67.93
C ALA A 11 -16.25 0.96 -67.26
N ASP A 12 -15.20 0.63 -66.49
CA ASP A 12 -14.56 -0.63 -66.06
C ASP A 12 -13.65 -0.38 -64.81
N ASP A 13 -12.86 -1.39 -64.42
CA ASP A 13 -11.67 -1.39 -63.53
C ASP A 13 -11.90 -1.34 -61.99
N ALA A 14 -10.89 -1.82 -61.24
CA ALA A 14 -11.10 -2.51 -59.97
C ALA A 14 -10.03 -2.24 -58.88
N THR A 15 -10.42 -2.44 -57.62
CA THR A 15 -9.60 -3.12 -56.60
C THR A 15 -10.49 -3.50 -55.41
N GLY A 16 -10.58 -4.81 -55.09
CA GLY A 16 -11.55 -5.31 -54.10
C GLY A 16 -10.94 -5.69 -52.76
N GLU A 17 -11.40 -5.07 -51.67
CA GLU A 17 -11.23 -5.60 -50.31
C GLU A 17 -12.15 -6.82 -50.03
N PRO A 18 -11.64 -7.87 -49.37
CA PRO A 18 -12.48 -8.83 -48.65
C PRO A 18 -12.39 -8.63 -47.12
N ARG A 19 -13.46 -8.06 -46.53
CA ARG A 19 -13.61 -7.92 -45.06
C ARG A 19 -13.40 -9.25 -44.31
N PRO A 20 -12.68 -9.28 -43.17
CA PRO A 20 -12.63 -10.46 -42.29
C PRO A 20 -14.00 -10.72 -41.64
N LYS A 21 -14.38 -12.00 -41.53
CA LYS A 21 -15.70 -12.42 -41.01
C LYS A 21 -15.71 -12.50 -39.47
N ARG A 22 -16.79 -12.03 -38.84
CA ARG A 22 -17.07 -12.22 -37.40
C ARG A 22 -17.37 -13.70 -37.10
N ARG A 23 -16.92 -14.20 -35.94
CA ARG A 23 -17.70 -15.16 -35.12
C ARG A 23 -17.47 -14.88 -33.63
N SER A 24 -18.27 -15.49 -32.77
CA SER A 24 -18.64 -14.88 -31.49
C SER A 24 -18.87 -15.87 -30.35
N PHE A 25 -18.48 -15.43 -29.14
CA PHE A 25 -18.96 -15.83 -27.81
C PHE A 25 -18.82 -17.29 -27.30
N ARG A 26 -18.21 -17.36 -26.11
CA ARG A 26 -18.50 -18.22 -24.94
C ARG A 26 -18.05 -19.69 -24.93
N GLN A 27 -17.81 -20.12 -23.68
CA GLN A 27 -17.61 -21.49 -23.17
C GLN A 27 -16.28 -22.17 -23.60
N ALA A 28 -15.68 -23.05 -22.78
CA ALA A 28 -16.10 -23.59 -21.47
C ALA A 28 -14.96 -23.61 -20.44
N ALA A 29 -15.30 -23.92 -19.19
CA ALA A 29 -14.36 -24.36 -18.16
C ALA A 29 -14.87 -25.68 -17.53
N ALA A 30 -13.95 -26.48 -16.98
CA ALA A 30 -14.16 -27.63 -16.10
C ALA A 30 -14.92 -28.88 -16.63
N ALA A 31 -14.16 -29.93 -16.96
CA ALA A 31 -14.39 -31.33 -16.59
C ALA A 31 -13.01 -32.02 -16.58
N ALA A 32 -12.48 -32.71 -15.56
CA ALA A 32 -12.99 -33.63 -14.53
C ALA A 32 -12.87 -35.12 -14.93
N ALA A 33 -12.51 -35.97 -13.94
CA ALA A 33 -12.25 -37.43 -14.03
C ALA A 33 -10.96 -37.86 -14.79
N ALA A 34 -10.34 -39.02 -14.52
CA ALA A 34 -10.27 -39.90 -13.34
C ALA A 34 -9.16 -40.98 -13.52
N ALA A 35 -8.88 -41.77 -12.46
CA ALA A 35 -7.95 -42.92 -12.39
C ALA A 35 -6.44 -42.62 -12.60
N ALA A 36 -5.44 -43.01 -11.80
CA ALA A 36 -5.24 -43.95 -10.68
C ALA A 36 -4.61 -45.32 -11.04
N GLN A 37 -3.41 -45.56 -10.47
CA GLN A 37 -2.72 -46.86 -10.24
C GLN A 37 -2.20 -47.59 -11.53
N ALA A 38 -1.15 -48.43 -11.53
CA ALA A 38 -0.38 -49.07 -10.45
C ALA A 38 1.04 -49.55 -10.89
N LYS A 39 1.92 -49.83 -9.90
CA LYS A 39 3.17 -50.67 -9.97
C LYS A 39 4.34 -50.10 -10.79
N GLY A 40 5.61 -50.49 -10.56
CA GLY A 40 6.19 -51.49 -9.64
C GLY A 40 7.58 -51.09 -9.09
N ALA A 41 8.36 -52.05 -8.55
CA ALA A 41 9.62 -51.81 -7.81
C ALA A 41 10.75 -52.81 -8.20
N GLY A 42 11.98 -52.52 -7.75
CA GLY A 42 13.27 -53.20 -8.05
C GLY A 42 14.34 -52.12 -8.34
N GLU A 43 15.46 -52.00 -7.60
CA GLU A 43 16.69 -52.83 -7.65
C GLU A 43 17.52 -52.52 -8.94
N ASP A 44 18.83 -52.27 -8.92
CA ASP A 44 19.84 -52.32 -7.84
C ASP A 44 21.10 -51.42 -8.13
N GLU A 45 22.12 -51.50 -7.26
CA GLU A 45 23.55 -51.20 -7.44
C GLU A 45 24.10 -49.75 -7.40
N GLU A 46 25.14 -49.54 -6.55
CA GLU A 46 26.00 -48.34 -6.46
C GLU A 46 27.48 -48.80 -6.53
N PRO A 47 28.40 -48.04 -7.16
CA PRO A 47 29.59 -47.67 -6.37
C PRO A 47 30.25 -46.30 -6.67
N LYS A 48 30.38 -45.50 -5.61
CA LYS A 48 31.61 -44.85 -5.09
C LYS A 48 32.55 -44.13 -6.08
N ARG A 49 32.74 -42.83 -5.81
CA ARG A 49 34.09 -42.19 -5.83
C ARG A 49 34.33 -41.36 -4.54
N PRO A 50 35.59 -41.14 -4.12
CA PRO A 50 35.94 -40.92 -2.71
C PRO A 50 36.05 -39.45 -2.28
N GLY A 51 36.29 -39.22 -0.99
CA GLY A 51 36.64 -37.91 -0.41
C GLY A 51 37.49 -38.01 0.86
N LYS A 52 37.71 -36.87 1.54
CA LYS A 52 38.65 -36.62 2.67
C LYS A 52 40.14 -36.55 2.22
N ALA A 53 41.07 -35.81 2.85
CA ALA A 53 41.07 -35.16 4.17
C ALA A 53 41.98 -33.90 4.25
N ARG A 54 41.96 -33.24 5.44
CA ARG A 54 42.83 -32.11 5.87
C ARG A 54 44.33 -32.48 5.99
N ARG A 55 45.21 -31.46 6.06
CA ARG A 55 46.28 -31.34 7.07
C ARG A 55 46.68 -29.87 7.37
N LYS A 56 47.68 -29.63 8.22
CA LYS A 56 48.05 -28.36 8.90
C LYS A 56 49.49 -27.89 8.51
N ASP A 57 49.99 -26.88 9.26
CA ASP A 57 51.41 -26.56 9.56
C ASP A 57 52.06 -25.51 8.64
N ALA A 58 52.94 -24.57 9.05
CA ALA A 58 53.37 -24.05 10.37
C ALA A 58 53.98 -22.60 10.24
N LYS A 59 54.61 -22.03 11.29
CA LYS A 59 55.09 -20.61 11.40
C LYS A 59 56.60 -20.50 11.76
N PRO A 60 57.34 -19.46 11.31
CA PRO A 60 58.09 -18.51 12.20
C PRO A 60 57.77 -17.01 11.88
N ALA A 61 57.80 -16.00 12.77
CA ALA A 61 58.88 -15.38 13.59
C ALA A 61 59.90 -14.59 12.71
N GLN A 62 60.36 -13.36 12.98
CA GLN A 62 60.72 -12.60 14.21
C GLN A 62 60.49 -11.05 14.04
N THR A 63 60.06 -10.24 15.03
CA THR A 63 60.79 -9.23 15.89
C THR A 63 61.91 -8.37 15.23
N GLN A 64 62.18 -7.09 15.57
CA GLN A 64 61.91 -6.28 16.80
C GLN A 64 61.86 -4.72 16.58
N THR A 65 61.70 -3.93 17.67
CA THR A 65 61.49 -2.44 17.83
C THR A 65 62.79 -1.61 17.96
N PRO A 66 62.87 -0.26 18.26
CA PRO A 66 61.91 0.78 18.78
C PRO A 66 61.85 2.10 17.91
N ALA A 67 61.56 3.36 18.31
CA ALA A 67 61.37 4.09 19.60
C ALA A 67 60.58 5.45 19.49
N THR A 68 60.34 6.12 20.64
CA THR A 68 60.15 7.59 20.96
C THR A 68 59.66 8.62 19.89
N ALA A 69 58.76 9.58 20.17
CA ALA A 69 58.66 10.45 21.37
C ALA A 69 57.24 11.06 21.68
N ALA A 70 57.17 11.95 22.69
CA ALA A 70 56.01 12.51 23.44
C ALA A 70 54.96 13.34 22.62
N THR A 71 53.62 13.30 22.88
CA THR A 71 52.78 13.97 23.96
C THR A 71 52.61 15.50 23.71
N PRO A 72 51.44 16.18 23.91
CA PRO A 72 50.38 15.94 24.91
C PRO A 72 48.89 16.02 24.46
N LEU A 73 47.99 16.03 25.47
CA LEU A 73 46.52 15.96 25.39
C LEU A 73 45.84 17.24 24.87
N THR A 74 44.65 17.07 24.26
CA THR A 74 43.45 17.81 24.71
C THR A 74 42.23 16.91 24.72
N SER A 75 41.55 16.78 25.87
CA SER A 75 40.22 16.18 25.96
C SER A 75 39.15 17.20 25.54
N LYS A 76 38.20 16.79 24.70
CA LYS A 76 36.94 17.53 24.48
C LYS A 76 35.76 16.57 24.47
N THR A 77 35.01 16.60 25.57
CA THR A 77 33.74 15.89 25.73
C THR A 77 32.71 16.44 24.75
N SER A 78 32.41 15.72 23.67
CA SER A 78 31.29 16.03 22.79
C SER A 78 30.01 15.42 23.35
N THR A 79 29.28 16.19 24.16
CA THR A 79 28.03 15.77 24.80
C THR A 79 27.00 15.32 23.75
N CYS A 80 26.51 14.08 23.85
CA CYS A 80 25.37 13.62 23.08
C CYS A 80 24.08 14.27 23.60
N ALA A 81 23.76 15.48 23.12
CA ALA A 81 22.43 16.03 23.24
C ALA A 81 21.47 15.31 22.27
N PRO A 82 20.24 14.95 22.68
CA PRO A 82 19.28 14.36 21.76
C PRO A 82 18.92 15.37 20.67
N ARG A 83 19.02 14.96 19.40
CA ARG A 83 18.39 15.70 18.31
C ARG A 83 16.90 15.37 18.34
N ASP A 84 16.15 16.21 19.03
CA ASP A 84 14.70 16.18 19.02
C ASP A 84 14.23 16.50 17.59
N ALA A 85 13.95 15.45 16.83
CA ALA A 85 13.68 15.50 15.40
C ALA A 85 12.21 15.86 15.14
N ALA A 86 11.75 16.95 15.77
CA ALA A 86 10.47 17.57 15.45
C ALA A 86 10.41 17.80 13.92
N ARG A 87 9.37 17.25 13.28
CA ARG A 87 9.11 17.33 11.85
C ARG A 87 9.32 18.77 11.39
N ARG A 88 10.40 19.01 10.61
CA ARG A 88 10.81 20.35 10.20
C ARG A 88 9.59 21.05 9.59
N VAL A 89 9.26 22.23 10.12
CA VAL A 89 8.10 23.04 9.69
C VAL A 89 8.13 23.13 8.17
N SER A 90 7.13 22.53 7.54
CA SER A 90 7.19 22.21 6.12
C SER A 90 6.71 23.36 5.26
N GLU A 91 7.36 23.52 4.11
CA GLU A 91 6.84 24.29 2.97
C GLU A 91 5.73 23.49 2.25
N ASP A 92 4.80 22.93 3.03
CA ASP A 92 3.51 22.46 2.50
C ASP A 92 2.60 23.68 2.35
N ALA A 93 1.69 23.65 1.39
CA ALA A 93 0.66 24.69 1.31
C ALA A 93 -0.15 24.68 2.61
N ASP A 94 -0.42 25.86 3.17
CA ASP A 94 -1.12 25.95 4.46
C ASP A 94 -2.44 25.19 4.37
N ALA A 95 -2.67 24.26 5.31
CA ALA A 95 -3.79 23.33 5.25
C ALA A 95 -5.12 24.08 5.12
N ASP A 96 -5.21 25.26 5.73
CA ASP A 96 -6.39 26.14 5.73
C ASP A 96 -6.61 26.85 4.38
N ALA A 97 -5.55 27.09 3.60
CA ALA A 97 -5.63 27.68 2.25
C ALA A 97 -6.02 26.67 1.15
N ILE A 98 -5.95 25.36 1.43
CA ILE A 98 -6.36 24.30 0.48
C ILE A 98 -7.90 24.22 0.46
N PRO A 99 -8.57 24.27 -0.72
CA PRO A 99 -10.01 24.11 -0.81
C PRO A 99 -10.48 22.72 -0.33
N THR A 100 -11.64 22.65 0.34
CA THR A 100 -12.27 21.38 0.73
C THR A 100 -12.60 20.50 -0.48
N THR A 101 -13.05 21.09 -1.58
CA THR A 101 -13.44 20.40 -2.80
C THR A 101 -12.51 20.68 -3.97
N ASN A 102 -12.11 19.65 -4.72
CA ASN A 102 -11.36 19.76 -5.97
C ASN A 102 -12.28 19.55 -7.19
N PRO A 103 -12.35 20.48 -8.16
CA PRO A 103 -13.21 20.32 -9.36
C PRO A 103 -12.82 19.13 -10.25
N GLU A 104 -11.58 18.61 -10.15
CA GLU A 104 -11.13 17.41 -10.86
C GLU A 104 -11.54 16.09 -10.18
N ALA A 105 -11.99 16.13 -8.92
CA ALA A 105 -12.38 14.92 -8.19
C ALA A 105 -13.71 14.34 -8.74
N PRO A 106 -13.73 13.07 -9.20
CA PRO A 106 -14.95 12.39 -9.60
C PRO A 106 -15.97 12.38 -8.46
N ARG A 107 -17.24 12.61 -8.80
CA ARG A 107 -18.32 12.74 -7.82
C ARG A 107 -19.08 11.44 -7.67
N HIS A 108 -19.29 11.01 -6.43
CA HIS A 108 -20.15 9.88 -6.10
C HIS A 108 -21.36 10.32 -5.25
N GLN A 109 -22.35 9.45 -5.16
CA GLN A 109 -23.53 9.65 -4.32
C GLN A 109 -23.35 8.86 -3.01
N GLY A 110 -23.69 9.50 -1.88
CA GLY A 110 -23.49 8.94 -0.55
C GLY A 110 -22.02 8.93 -0.11
N GLU A 111 -21.82 8.70 1.19
CA GLU A 111 -20.49 8.56 1.81
C GLU A 111 -19.77 7.32 1.27
N TRP A 112 -18.49 7.46 0.91
CA TRP A 112 -17.63 6.35 0.55
C TRP A 112 -16.67 5.99 1.69
N TYR A 113 -16.37 4.69 1.74
CA TYR A 113 -15.62 4.06 2.81
C TYR A 113 -14.29 3.50 2.31
N TRP A 114 -13.25 3.71 3.10
CA TRP A 114 -11.87 3.43 2.72
C TRP A 114 -11.10 2.77 3.87
N LEU A 115 -9.90 2.28 3.58
CA LEU A 115 -8.91 1.86 4.56
C LEU A 115 -7.55 2.38 4.12
N MET A 116 -6.84 3.03 5.04
CA MET A 116 -5.58 3.72 4.78
C MET A 116 -4.54 3.28 5.82
N LYS A 117 -3.37 2.83 5.33
CA LYS A 117 -2.32 2.22 6.14
C LYS A 117 -1.25 3.25 6.53
N ALA A 118 -0.88 3.27 7.80
CA ALA A 118 0.28 3.99 8.35
C ALA A 118 1.10 3.06 9.27
N GLU A 119 2.27 3.51 9.72
CA GLU A 119 3.21 2.72 10.53
C GLU A 119 3.34 3.34 11.94
N PRO A 120 2.88 2.69 13.03
CA PRO A 120 2.89 3.27 14.37
C PRO A 120 4.20 3.04 15.13
N GLU A 121 5.07 2.15 14.66
CA GLU A 121 6.42 1.92 15.19
C GLU A 121 7.45 2.70 14.36
N SER A 122 8.59 3.05 14.96
CA SER A 122 9.63 3.86 14.31
C SER A 122 10.29 3.12 13.15
N ARG A 123 10.35 3.77 11.97
CA ARG A 123 11.05 3.24 10.79
C ARG A 123 11.66 4.38 9.98
N LEU A 124 12.94 4.26 9.66
CA LEU A 124 13.62 5.21 8.78
C LEU A 124 13.35 4.89 7.31
N GLU A 125 12.94 5.90 6.56
CA GLU A 125 12.88 5.94 5.10
C GLU A 125 13.76 7.12 4.63
N ASN A 126 14.76 6.85 3.79
CA ASN A 126 15.78 7.83 3.38
C ASN A 126 16.41 8.66 4.53
N GLY A 127 16.47 8.08 5.74
CA GLY A 127 17.03 8.71 6.94
C GLY A 127 16.04 9.53 7.78
N VAL A 128 14.76 9.58 7.42
CA VAL A 128 13.69 10.26 8.17
C VAL A 128 12.75 9.21 8.77
N ASP A 129 12.33 9.37 10.03
CA ASP A 129 11.32 8.48 10.63
C ASP A 129 9.93 8.78 10.05
N VAL A 130 9.25 7.73 9.59
CA VAL A 130 7.90 7.81 8.98
C VAL A 130 6.78 7.38 9.94
N ARG A 131 7.08 7.25 11.24
CA ARG A 131 6.12 6.88 12.28
C ARG A 131 4.91 7.82 12.32
N PHE A 132 3.71 7.25 12.14
CA PHE A 132 2.44 7.95 12.31
C PHE A 132 1.34 7.00 12.83
N SER A 133 0.90 7.22 14.06
CA SER A 133 -0.18 6.47 14.71
C SER A 133 -1.52 7.22 14.69
N ILE A 134 -2.59 6.57 15.18
CA ILE A 134 -3.90 7.23 15.30
C ILE A 134 -3.91 8.26 16.44
N ASP A 135 -3.05 8.10 17.45
CA ASP A 135 -2.86 9.08 18.51
C ASP A 135 -2.07 10.30 18.01
N ASP A 136 -1.10 10.12 17.10
CA ASP A 136 -0.44 11.24 16.42
C ASP A 136 -1.41 12.02 15.51
N LEU A 137 -2.40 11.35 14.89
CA LEU A 137 -3.49 12.01 14.15
C LEU A 137 -4.47 12.73 15.10
N ARG A 138 -4.85 12.11 16.22
CA ARG A 138 -5.73 12.73 17.22
C ARG A 138 -5.12 13.98 17.86
N ALA A 139 -3.79 14.05 17.96
CA ALA A 139 -3.08 15.22 18.46
C ALA A 139 -3.04 16.41 17.47
N LYS A 140 -3.58 16.27 16.26
CA LYS A 140 -3.62 17.34 15.25
C LYS A 140 -4.77 18.30 15.54
N THR A 141 -4.47 19.60 15.52
CA THR A 141 -5.46 20.69 15.68
C THR A 141 -5.97 21.24 14.34
N ARG A 142 -5.53 20.65 13.23
CA ARG A 142 -5.86 21.01 11.83
C ARG A 142 -5.80 19.75 10.94
N PRO A 143 -6.44 19.74 9.76
CA PRO A 143 -6.44 18.59 8.86
C PRO A 143 -5.02 18.13 8.47
N GLU A 144 -4.74 16.83 8.60
CA GLU A 144 -3.44 16.26 8.24
C GLU A 144 -3.41 15.79 6.80
N GLY A 145 -2.45 16.25 6.01
CA GLY A 145 -2.21 15.75 4.65
C GLY A 145 -1.64 14.32 4.67
N TRP A 146 -2.34 13.36 4.05
CA TRP A 146 -1.93 11.96 3.98
C TRP A 146 -0.90 11.74 2.86
N ASP A 147 0.33 12.19 3.10
CA ASP A 147 1.44 12.20 2.14
C ASP A 147 2.06 10.81 1.85
N GLY A 148 3.19 10.78 1.16
CA GLY A 148 4.04 9.59 1.04
C GLY A 148 3.53 8.46 0.14
N ILE A 149 2.32 8.56 -0.40
CA ILE A 149 1.78 7.55 -1.31
C ILE A 149 2.55 7.54 -2.64
N ARG A 150 3.34 6.48 -2.87
CA ARG A 150 4.12 6.25 -4.12
C ARG A 150 3.63 5.06 -4.95
N ALA A 151 2.40 4.61 -4.73
CA ALA A 151 1.74 3.58 -5.53
C ALA A 151 0.59 4.18 -6.36
N TYR A 152 0.65 4.06 -7.69
CA TYR A 152 -0.35 4.66 -8.60
C TYR A 152 -1.79 4.24 -8.30
N ALA A 153 -2.03 2.99 -7.91
CA ALA A 153 -3.37 2.52 -7.54
C ALA A 153 -3.90 3.24 -6.28
N ALA A 154 -3.07 3.37 -5.24
CA ALA A 154 -3.43 4.09 -4.01
C ALA A 154 -3.63 5.59 -4.26
N ARG A 155 -2.78 6.22 -5.08
CA ARG A 155 -2.95 7.60 -5.53
C ARG A 155 -4.28 7.79 -6.27
N ASN A 156 -4.61 6.88 -7.18
CA ASN A 156 -5.87 6.96 -7.94
C ASN A 156 -7.09 6.75 -7.03
N HIS A 157 -7.01 5.89 -6.01
CA HIS A 157 -8.06 5.79 -4.98
C HIS A 157 -8.26 7.10 -4.22
N MET A 158 -7.18 7.75 -3.76
CA MET A 158 -7.29 9.07 -3.11
C MET A 158 -7.88 10.15 -4.03
N ARG A 159 -7.60 10.10 -5.34
CA ARG A 159 -8.23 11.01 -6.33
C ARG A 159 -9.73 10.76 -6.54
N ASN A 160 -10.29 9.65 -6.03
CA ASN A 160 -11.72 9.34 -6.07
C ASN A 160 -12.43 9.52 -4.71
N MET A 161 -11.74 10.03 -3.68
CA MET A 161 -12.36 10.40 -2.40
C MET A 161 -13.11 11.73 -2.54
N ASN A 162 -14.24 11.88 -1.85
CA ASN A 162 -14.93 13.17 -1.70
C ASN A 162 -14.91 13.62 -0.22
N ALA A 163 -15.07 14.91 0.02
CA ALA A 163 -15.13 15.43 1.39
C ALA A 163 -16.36 14.85 2.14
N GLY A 164 -16.15 14.35 3.36
CA GLY A 164 -17.12 13.61 4.17
C GLY A 164 -16.93 12.08 4.17
N ASP A 165 -16.17 11.54 3.22
CA ASP A 165 -15.78 10.12 3.18
C ASP A 165 -15.09 9.67 4.45
N LYS A 166 -15.25 8.39 4.81
CA LYS A 166 -14.65 7.85 6.06
C LYS A 166 -13.67 6.74 5.77
N ALA A 167 -12.58 6.71 6.53
CA ALA A 167 -11.49 5.76 6.34
C ALA A 167 -11.16 5.05 7.65
N PHE A 168 -10.96 3.74 7.58
CA PHE A 168 -10.34 2.99 8.66
C PHE A 168 -8.85 3.30 8.71
N PHE A 169 -8.38 3.80 9.86
CA PHE A 169 -6.97 3.94 10.16
C PHE A 169 -6.40 2.55 10.46
N TYR A 170 -5.48 2.08 9.63
CA TYR A 170 -4.88 0.76 9.75
C TYR A 170 -3.41 0.86 10.17
N HIS A 171 -3.06 0.23 11.30
CA HIS A 171 -1.69 0.07 11.76
C HIS A 171 -1.02 -1.07 11.00
N SER A 172 0.05 -0.74 10.28
CA SER A 172 0.84 -1.63 9.45
C SER A 172 2.30 -1.68 9.89
N ASN A 173 3.04 -2.70 9.43
CA ASN A 173 4.47 -2.89 9.70
C ASN A 173 4.89 -2.77 11.19
N CYS A 174 4.02 -3.25 12.08
CA CYS A 174 4.17 -3.25 13.52
C CYS A 174 3.86 -4.64 14.08
N LYS A 175 4.06 -4.85 15.39
CA LYS A 175 3.83 -6.14 16.08
C LYS A 175 2.37 -6.58 16.06
N GLU A 176 1.43 -5.63 16.17
CA GLU A 176 -0.01 -5.89 16.25
C GLU A 176 -0.76 -5.15 15.11
N PRO A 177 -0.57 -5.55 13.83
CA PRO A 177 -1.16 -4.84 12.71
C PRO A 177 -2.66 -5.10 12.64
N GLY A 178 -3.45 -4.05 12.37
CA GLY A 178 -4.92 -4.12 12.40
C GLY A 178 -5.60 -2.76 12.22
N ILE A 179 -6.92 -2.75 12.24
CA ILE A 179 -7.72 -1.50 12.24
C ILE A 179 -7.80 -0.99 13.68
N VAL A 180 -7.45 0.28 13.88
CA VAL A 180 -7.40 0.93 15.20
C VAL A 180 -8.41 2.06 15.37
N GLY A 181 -9.16 2.42 14.33
CA GLY A 181 -10.17 3.46 14.40
C GLY A 181 -10.60 4.01 13.04
N ILE A 182 -11.29 5.15 13.08
CA ILE A 182 -11.91 5.85 11.97
C ILE A 182 -11.41 7.30 11.94
N MET A 183 -11.11 7.75 10.74
CA MET A 183 -10.86 9.14 10.36
C MET A 183 -11.77 9.54 9.18
N GLU A 184 -11.85 10.82 8.88
CA GLU A 184 -12.69 11.37 7.81
C GLU A 184 -11.84 12.17 6.82
N ILE A 185 -12.17 12.09 5.53
CA ILE A 185 -11.58 12.90 4.47
C ILE A 185 -12.26 14.28 4.51
N VAL A 186 -11.55 15.30 4.95
CA VAL A 186 -12.10 16.65 5.14
C VAL A 186 -11.65 17.66 4.09
N LYS A 187 -10.59 17.34 3.33
CA LYS A 187 -10.27 18.01 2.05
C LYS A 187 -9.86 16.98 1.02
N GLU A 188 -10.39 17.16 -0.18
CA GLU A 188 -10.16 16.30 -1.33
C GLU A 188 -8.73 16.42 -1.86
N PHE A 189 -8.42 15.72 -2.96
CA PHE A 189 -7.03 15.53 -3.34
C PHE A 189 -6.35 16.83 -3.77
N SER A 190 -5.12 17.04 -3.29
CA SER A 190 -4.20 18.10 -3.74
C SER A 190 -2.93 17.49 -4.34
N GLU A 191 -1.96 18.32 -4.72
CA GLU A 191 -0.58 17.88 -4.95
C GLU A 191 0.04 17.37 -3.64
N ASP A 192 0.85 16.31 -3.71
CA ASP A 192 1.82 15.98 -2.66
C ASP A 192 3.16 16.67 -2.95
N ALA A 193 3.33 17.88 -2.40
CA ALA A 193 4.53 18.68 -2.58
C ALA A 193 5.79 18.06 -1.93
N SER A 194 5.62 17.17 -0.95
CA SER A 194 6.76 16.48 -0.29
C SER A 194 7.56 15.63 -1.29
N ALA A 195 6.89 15.11 -2.33
CA ALA A 195 7.51 14.33 -3.39
C ALA A 195 8.59 15.12 -4.16
N ARG A 196 8.55 16.45 -4.16
CA ARG A 196 9.47 17.30 -4.94
C ARG A 196 10.59 17.93 -4.13
N ARG A 197 10.60 17.74 -2.81
CA ARG A 197 11.62 18.30 -1.90
C ARG A 197 12.70 17.23 -1.63
N PRO A 198 13.96 17.41 -2.06
CA PRO A 198 15.04 16.47 -1.75
C PRO A 198 15.22 16.31 -0.23
N GLY A 199 15.45 15.08 0.22
CA GLY A 199 15.62 14.77 1.64
C GLY A 199 14.31 14.57 2.43
N THR A 200 13.14 14.60 1.78
CA THR A 200 11.94 13.96 2.35
C THR A 200 12.05 12.43 2.25
N PRO A 201 11.37 11.66 3.13
CA PRO A 201 11.38 10.20 3.06
C PRO A 201 10.92 9.66 1.71
N TYR A 202 10.00 10.37 1.04
CA TYR A 202 9.34 9.91 -0.19
C TYR A 202 9.61 10.84 -1.39
N TYR A 203 10.83 11.36 -1.52
CA TYR A 203 11.24 12.17 -2.68
C TYR A 203 11.19 11.37 -4.00
N ASP A 204 10.69 12.00 -5.06
CA ASP A 204 10.63 11.49 -6.44
C ASP A 204 11.17 12.56 -7.41
N PRO A 205 12.40 12.42 -7.93
CA PRO A 205 13.02 13.40 -8.82
C PRO A 205 12.32 13.55 -10.18
N SER A 206 11.35 12.69 -10.52
CA SER A 206 10.56 12.80 -11.74
C SER A 206 9.22 13.52 -11.55
N SER A 207 8.88 13.93 -10.32
CA SER A 207 7.70 14.78 -10.06
C SER A 207 8.13 16.24 -10.10
N THR A 208 7.55 17.05 -10.99
CA THR A 208 7.86 18.49 -11.11
C THR A 208 6.63 19.34 -10.79
N LYS A 209 6.76 20.67 -10.69
CA LYS A 209 5.62 21.56 -10.40
C LYS A 209 4.63 21.61 -11.58
N GLU A 210 5.15 21.39 -12.78
CA GLU A 210 4.45 21.35 -14.06
C GLU A 210 3.84 19.96 -14.33
N ASN A 211 4.35 18.92 -13.65
CA ASN A 211 3.89 17.54 -13.75
C ASN A 211 3.89 16.86 -12.35
N PRO A 212 2.95 17.21 -11.46
CA PRO A 212 2.83 16.61 -10.14
C PRO A 212 2.34 15.16 -10.25
N ARG A 213 3.26 14.20 -10.08
CA ARG A 213 2.98 12.76 -10.19
C ARG A 213 2.12 12.26 -9.04
N TRP A 214 2.24 12.86 -7.86
CA TRP A 214 1.65 12.40 -6.61
C TRP A 214 0.62 13.37 -6.06
N SER A 215 -0.30 12.82 -5.28
CA SER A 215 -1.40 13.53 -4.65
C SER A 215 -1.61 12.97 -3.25
N LEU A 216 -2.16 13.80 -2.37
CA LEU A 216 -2.61 13.44 -1.03
C LEU A 216 -4.03 13.97 -0.81
N VAL A 217 -4.72 13.50 0.22
CA VAL A 217 -5.98 14.06 0.75
C VAL A 217 -5.73 14.54 2.18
N HIS A 218 -6.60 15.39 2.73
CA HIS A 218 -6.50 15.82 4.13
C HIS A 218 -7.52 15.11 5.01
N VAL A 219 -7.08 14.64 6.17
CA VAL A 219 -7.90 13.83 7.07
C VAL A 219 -7.95 14.38 8.50
N GLU A 220 -9.04 14.07 9.18
CA GLU A 220 -9.23 14.37 10.60
C GLU A 220 -9.61 13.11 11.39
N PHE A 221 -9.20 13.07 12.66
CA PHE A 221 -9.65 12.05 13.61
C PHE A 221 -11.18 12.09 13.83
N ARG A 222 -11.80 10.91 14.05
CA ARG A 222 -13.23 10.78 14.42
C ARG A 222 -13.48 9.77 15.55
N LYS A 223 -12.92 8.55 15.49
CA LYS A 223 -13.09 7.51 16.52
C LYS A 223 -11.82 6.66 16.63
N LYS A 224 -11.34 6.36 17.84
CA LYS A 224 -10.34 5.32 18.12
C LYS A 224 -11.03 4.10 18.72
N PHE A 225 -10.67 2.92 18.24
CA PHE A 225 -11.23 1.68 18.74
C PHE A 225 -10.63 1.32 20.10
N ALA A 226 -11.48 0.97 21.07
CA ALA A 226 -11.05 0.59 22.42
C ALA A 226 -10.28 -0.74 22.43
N VAL A 227 -10.57 -1.57 21.43
CA VAL A 227 -9.88 -2.81 21.11
C VAL A 227 -9.66 -2.81 19.59
N PRO A 228 -8.41 -2.85 19.09
CA PRO A 228 -8.14 -2.98 17.67
C PRO A 228 -8.75 -4.26 17.07
N ILE A 229 -9.04 -4.24 15.76
CA ILE A 229 -9.39 -5.44 14.99
C ILE A 229 -8.13 -5.94 14.30
N PRO A 230 -7.46 -7.00 14.81
CA PRO A 230 -6.15 -7.42 14.33
C PRO A 230 -6.23 -8.11 12.97
N LEU A 231 -5.15 -8.04 12.19
CA LEU A 231 -5.03 -8.65 10.85
C LEU A 231 -5.36 -10.16 10.84
N LYS A 232 -5.09 -10.88 11.93
CA LYS A 232 -5.48 -12.28 12.07
C LYS A 232 -7.01 -12.44 11.97
N GLU A 233 -7.76 -11.61 12.68
CA GLU A 233 -9.22 -11.62 12.70
C GLU A 233 -9.80 -11.16 11.35
N LEU A 234 -9.25 -10.09 10.77
CA LEU A 234 -9.63 -9.64 9.43
C LEU A 234 -9.45 -10.74 8.37
N ARG A 235 -8.39 -11.55 8.47
CA ARG A 235 -8.14 -12.71 7.58
C ARG A 235 -9.11 -13.87 7.80
N GLU A 236 -9.57 -14.10 9.03
CA GLU A 236 -10.59 -15.11 9.33
C GLU A 236 -11.97 -14.67 8.79
N LEU A 237 -12.35 -13.42 9.02
CA LEU A 237 -13.56 -12.79 8.46
C LEU A 237 -13.53 -12.67 6.93
N GLY A 238 -12.34 -12.73 6.32
CA GLY A 238 -12.10 -12.70 4.88
C GLY A 238 -11.99 -14.07 4.19
N LYS A 239 -12.31 -15.16 4.88
CA LYS A 239 -12.46 -16.49 4.27
C LYS A 239 -13.72 -16.54 3.38
N PRO A 240 -13.82 -17.50 2.44
CA PRO A 240 -15.00 -17.63 1.58
C PRO A 240 -16.31 -17.77 2.37
N GLY A 241 -17.35 -17.02 1.98
CA GLY A 241 -18.60 -16.88 2.73
C GLY A 241 -18.54 -15.95 3.96
N GLY A 242 -17.37 -15.39 4.28
CA GLY A 242 -17.19 -14.44 5.37
C GLY A 242 -17.51 -12.98 4.96
N PRO A 243 -17.84 -12.10 5.93
CA PRO A 243 -18.29 -10.73 5.65
C PRO A 243 -17.23 -9.84 4.99
N LEU A 244 -15.95 -10.24 5.02
CA LEU A 244 -14.84 -9.54 4.38
C LEU A 244 -14.25 -10.30 3.19
N GLU A 245 -14.93 -11.33 2.66
CA GLU A 245 -14.47 -12.13 1.52
C GLU A 245 -14.04 -11.28 0.32
N ASN A 246 -14.66 -10.10 0.13
CA ASN A 246 -14.37 -9.19 -0.97
C ASN A 246 -13.45 -8.01 -0.65
N MET A 247 -13.02 -7.86 0.61
CA MET A 247 -12.29 -6.70 1.08
C MET A 247 -10.96 -6.52 0.33
N GLN A 248 -10.83 -5.40 -0.38
CA GLN A 248 -9.69 -5.13 -1.27
C GLN A 248 -8.34 -5.20 -0.54
N MET A 249 -8.28 -4.75 0.72
CA MET A 249 -7.09 -4.76 1.56
C MET A 249 -6.51 -6.17 1.75
N LEU A 250 -7.36 -7.19 1.90
CA LEU A 250 -6.97 -8.58 2.11
C LEU A 250 -6.49 -9.24 0.80
N LYS A 251 -7.17 -8.92 -0.33
CA LYS A 251 -6.80 -9.41 -1.67
C LYS A 251 -5.54 -8.74 -2.23
N GLN A 252 -5.27 -7.48 -1.85
CA GLN A 252 -4.16 -6.67 -2.35
C GLN A 252 -3.29 -6.16 -1.19
N SER A 253 -2.59 -7.08 -0.51
CA SER A 253 -1.85 -6.79 0.73
C SER A 253 -0.88 -5.61 0.66
N ARG A 254 -0.21 -5.40 -0.50
CA ARG A 254 0.73 -4.31 -0.77
C ARG A 254 0.08 -2.95 -1.07
N LEU A 255 -1.25 -2.88 -1.23
CA LEU A 255 -1.96 -1.64 -1.47
C LEU A 255 -2.17 -0.89 -0.14
N SER A 256 -1.74 0.37 -0.07
CA SER A 256 -1.78 1.20 1.15
C SER A 256 -3.08 1.99 1.36
N VAL A 257 -3.80 2.30 0.29
CA VAL A 257 -5.13 2.94 0.30
C VAL A 257 -6.06 2.05 -0.51
N SER A 258 -7.18 1.61 0.07
CA SER A 258 -8.13 0.69 -0.56
C SER A 258 -9.57 1.04 -0.25
N ARG A 259 -10.50 0.82 -1.19
CA ARG A 259 -11.94 0.97 -0.98
C ARG A 259 -12.47 -0.18 -0.11
N VAL A 260 -13.46 0.12 0.74
CA VAL A 260 -14.16 -0.82 1.63
C VAL A 260 -15.65 -0.76 1.29
N SER A 261 -16.35 -1.88 1.12
CA SER A 261 -17.80 -1.84 0.80
C SER A 261 -18.63 -1.34 1.99
N GLY A 262 -19.87 -0.89 1.76
CA GLY A 262 -20.78 -0.50 2.86
C GLY A 262 -21.02 -1.66 3.84
N GLN A 263 -21.21 -2.87 3.31
CA GLN A 263 -21.38 -4.09 4.10
C GLN A 263 -20.12 -4.45 4.91
N GLU A 264 -18.93 -4.28 4.33
CA GLU A 264 -17.65 -4.47 5.03
C GLU A 264 -17.46 -3.42 6.14
N TRP A 265 -17.84 -2.16 5.88
CA TRP A 265 -17.78 -1.06 6.83
C TRP A 265 -18.72 -1.26 8.01
N GLU A 266 -19.99 -1.58 7.76
CA GLU A 266 -21.01 -1.87 8.78
C GLU A 266 -20.60 -3.07 9.64
N ALA A 267 -20.10 -4.15 9.02
CA ALA A 267 -19.62 -5.32 9.74
C ALA A 267 -18.42 -4.99 10.64
N LEU A 268 -17.45 -4.21 10.16
CA LEU A 268 -16.28 -3.82 10.94
C LEU A 268 -16.59 -2.82 12.05
N CYS A 269 -17.52 -1.89 11.83
CA CYS A 269 -18.00 -1.00 12.89
C CYS A 269 -18.70 -1.80 14.00
N ARG A 270 -19.62 -2.71 13.63
CA ARG A 270 -20.32 -3.57 14.59
C ARG A 270 -19.34 -4.41 15.42
N ILE A 271 -18.33 -5.03 14.79
CA ILE A 271 -17.30 -5.82 15.48
C ILE A 271 -16.45 -4.95 16.43
N ALA A 272 -16.18 -3.69 16.10
CA ALA A 272 -15.48 -2.76 16.98
C ALA A 272 -16.32 -2.38 18.21
N ASP A 273 -17.61 -2.07 18.01
CA ASP A 273 -18.53 -1.71 19.09
C ASP A 273 -18.85 -2.94 19.98
N GLU A 274 -19.01 -4.14 19.40
CA GLU A 274 -19.14 -5.44 20.10
C GLU A 274 -17.91 -5.69 21.00
N LYS A 275 -16.68 -5.58 20.47
CA LYS A 275 -15.44 -5.75 21.22
C LYS A 275 -15.24 -4.75 22.36
N ALA A 276 -15.74 -3.51 22.20
CA ALA A 276 -15.71 -2.52 23.26
C ALA A 276 -16.65 -2.94 24.40
N ALA A 277 -17.87 -3.37 24.07
CA ALA A 277 -18.86 -3.85 25.03
C ALA A 277 -18.39 -5.10 25.78
N GLU A 278 -17.80 -6.10 25.10
CA GLU A 278 -17.21 -7.31 25.72
C GLU A 278 -16.19 -7.02 26.82
N ARG A 279 -15.48 -5.89 26.72
CA ARG A 279 -14.47 -5.46 27.71
C ARG A 279 -14.94 -4.38 28.67
N GLY A 280 -16.20 -3.94 28.57
CA GLY A 280 -16.73 -2.80 29.34
C GLY A 280 -16.05 -1.47 29.02
N LEU A 281 -15.41 -1.35 27.85
CA LEU A 281 -14.69 -0.16 27.41
C LEU A 281 -15.55 0.72 26.52
N LYS A 282 -15.10 1.96 26.29
CA LYS A 282 -15.70 2.90 25.34
C LYS A 282 -14.66 3.36 24.33
N HIS A 283 -15.13 3.65 23.12
CA HIS A 283 -14.33 4.30 22.08
C HIS A 283 -13.93 5.72 22.49
N GLU A 284 -12.71 6.13 22.15
CA GLU A 284 -12.31 7.54 22.24
C GLU A 284 -12.84 8.24 20.98
N THR A 285 -13.64 9.30 21.11
CA THR A 285 -14.16 10.08 19.96
C THR A 285 -13.43 11.43 19.84
N GLY A 286 -13.44 11.99 18.63
CA GLY A 286 -13.15 13.42 18.40
C GLY A 286 -14.33 14.30 18.78
#